data_AF-A0A2G3DWA6-F1
#
_entry.id   AF-A0A2G3DWA6-F1
#
_cell.length_a   1.000
_cell.length_b   1.000
_cell.length_c   1.000
_cell.angle_alpha   90.00
_cell.angle_beta   90.00
_cell.angle_gamma   90.00
#
_symmetry.space_group_name_H-M   'P 1'
#
loop_
_entity.id
_entity.type
_entity.pdbx_description
1 polymer ?
#
loop_
_entity_poly.entity_id
_entity_poly.type
_entity_poly.pdbx_seq_one_letter_code
_entity_poly.pdbx_strand_id
1 'polypeptide(L)'
;MTKATSAHERLLNQVGISIGKGNKLSLDEDELKKSDIEVLKTLFTGHNSFASKIMNKGNSIANAAGVGSSYTKNGTYSKAVSQLANSKFDVKE
;
A
#
# COMPACT_ATOMS: atom_id res chain seq x y z
N MET A 1 1.29 -2.68 -7.74
CA MET A 1 0.66 -1.35 -7.73
C MET A 1 0.04 -1.02 -9.08
N THR A 2 0.72 -1.32 -10.19
CA THR A 2 0.21 -1.19 -11.56
C THR A 2 -1.21 -1.70 -11.79
N LYS A 3 -1.56 -2.91 -11.33
CA LYS A 3 -2.94 -3.45 -11.45
C LYS A 3 -4.02 -2.54 -10.84
N ALA A 4 -3.74 -1.91 -9.69
CA ALA A 4 -4.68 -1.01 -9.03
C ALA A 4 -4.81 0.31 -9.80
N THR A 5 -3.70 0.80 -10.37
CA THR A 5 -3.68 1.99 -11.24
C THR A 5 -4.44 1.74 -12.54
N SER A 6 -4.21 0.61 -13.22
CA SER A 6 -4.95 0.25 -14.44
C SER A 6 -6.45 0.08 -14.19
N ALA A 7 -6.85 -0.47 -13.04
CA ALA A 7 -8.26 -0.59 -12.69
C ALA A 7 -8.97 0.77 -12.49
N HIS A 8 -8.22 1.83 -12.20
CA HIS A 8 -8.75 3.20 -12.04
C HIS A 8 -8.38 4.12 -13.21
N GLU A 9 -7.79 3.60 -14.28
CA GLU A 9 -7.27 4.37 -15.42
C GLU A 9 -8.32 5.28 -16.03
N ARG A 10 -9.54 4.79 -16.21
CA ARG A 10 -10.64 5.58 -16.78
C ARG A 10 -10.95 6.81 -15.92
N LEU A 11 -11.02 6.65 -14.59
CA LEU A 11 -11.31 7.77 -13.68
C LEU A 11 -10.11 8.70 -13.52
N LEU A 12 -8.88 8.16 -13.55
CA LEU A 12 -7.64 8.93 -13.57
C LEU A 12 -7.59 9.84 -14.81
N ASN A 13 -7.86 9.29 -16.01
CA ASN A 13 -7.91 10.05 -17.24
C ASN A 13 -9.00 11.14 -17.20
N GLN A 14 -10.13 10.86 -16.54
CA GLN A 14 -11.24 11.82 -16.39
C GLN A 14 -10.87 13.06 -15.56
N VAL A 15 -9.81 12.99 -14.75
CA VAL A 15 -9.30 14.10 -13.93
C VAL A 15 -7.94 14.61 -14.43
N GLY A 16 -7.57 14.31 -15.67
CA GLY A 16 -6.31 14.76 -16.27
C GLY A 16 -5.07 13.97 -15.83
N ILE A 17 -5.22 12.79 -15.24
CA ILE A 17 -4.09 11.93 -14.85
C ILE A 17 -3.98 10.76 -15.83
N SER A 18 -2.90 10.70 -16.60
CA SER A 18 -2.65 9.63 -17.58
C SER A 18 -1.50 8.71 -17.18
N ILE A 19 -1.53 7.46 -17.67
CA ILE A 19 -0.47 6.47 -17.45
C ILE A 19 0.46 6.48 -18.67
N GLY A 20 1.61 7.14 -18.54
CA GLY A 20 2.65 7.21 -19.56
C GLY A 20 3.57 5.99 -19.61
N LYS A 21 4.57 6.07 -20.51
CA LYS A 21 5.57 5.01 -20.69
C LYS A 21 6.30 4.69 -19.37
N GLY A 22 6.46 3.40 -19.10
CA GLY A 22 7.10 2.94 -17.86
C GLY A 22 6.21 3.05 -16.62
N ASN A 23 4.88 3.12 -16.80
CA ASN A 23 3.90 3.26 -15.71
C ASN A 23 4.05 4.55 -14.89
N LYS A 24 4.58 5.61 -15.52
CA LYS A 24 4.68 6.93 -14.89
C LYS A 24 3.35 7.65 -15.02
N LEU A 25 2.94 8.35 -13.96
CA LEU A 25 1.75 9.18 -14.00
C LEU A 25 2.13 10.57 -14.52
N SER A 26 1.38 11.05 -15.50
CA SER A 26 1.47 12.40 -16.06
C SER A 26 0.20 13.17 -15.73
N LEU A 27 0.34 14.46 -15.41
CA LEU A 27 -0.76 15.32 -15.03
C LEU A 27 -0.95 16.42 -16.08
N ASP A 28 -2.17 16.52 -16.60
CA ASP A 28 -2.66 17.70 -17.29
C ASP A 28 -3.31 18.63 -16.28
N GLU A 29 -2.67 19.77 -16.01
CA GLU A 29 -3.16 20.73 -15.02
C GLU A 29 -4.49 21.38 -15.41
N ASP A 30 -4.72 21.61 -16.70
CA ASP A 30 -5.91 22.31 -17.17
C ASP A 30 -7.12 21.39 -17.12
N GLU A 31 -6.95 20.10 -17.45
CA GLU A 31 -7.98 19.09 -17.24
C GLU A 31 -8.26 18.86 -15.74
N LEU A 32 -7.23 18.80 -14.89
CA LEU A 32 -7.41 18.64 -13.46
C LEU A 32 -8.22 19.80 -12.85
N LYS A 33 -7.90 21.05 -13.21
CA LYS A 33 -8.61 22.24 -12.71
C LYS A 33 -10.08 22.28 -13.15
N LYS A 34 -10.41 21.69 -14.30
CA LYS A 34 -11.78 21.60 -14.83
C LYS A 34 -12.54 20.38 -14.32
N SER A 35 -11.85 19.40 -13.74
CA SER A 35 -12.44 18.15 -13.32
C SER A 35 -13.45 18.32 -12.18
N ASP A 36 -14.43 17.43 -12.15
CA ASP A 36 -15.46 17.43 -11.10
C ASP A 36 -14.86 17.00 -9.75
N ILE A 37 -15.08 17.83 -8.73
CA ILE A 37 -14.64 17.58 -7.35
C ILE A 37 -15.20 16.26 -6.81
N GLU A 38 -16.41 15.86 -7.19
CA GLU A 38 -17.00 14.59 -6.76
C GLU A 38 -16.27 13.38 -7.36
N VAL A 39 -15.75 13.51 -8.58
CA VAL A 39 -14.89 12.48 -9.20
C VAL A 39 -13.55 12.41 -8.47
N LEU A 40 -12.95 13.55 -8.13
CA LEU A 40 -11.72 13.61 -7.34
C LEU A 40 -11.90 12.98 -5.96
N LYS A 41 -13.02 13.27 -5.27
CA LYS A 41 -13.36 12.62 -4.00
C LYS A 41 -13.48 11.11 -4.18
N THR A 42 -14.21 10.64 -5.19
CA THR A 42 -14.35 9.20 -5.45
C THR A 42 -13.00 8.53 -5.73
N LEU A 43 -12.09 9.22 -6.42
CA LEU A 43 -10.78 8.69 -6.80
C LEU A 43 -9.82 8.61 -5.61
N PHE A 44 -9.77 9.65 -4.79
CA PHE A 44 -8.76 9.80 -3.74
C PHE A 44 -9.28 9.59 -2.32
N THR A 45 -10.58 9.53 -2.13
CA THR A 45 -11.21 9.39 -0.80
C THR A 45 -12.26 8.27 -0.80
N GLY A 46 -12.55 7.73 0.38
CA GLY A 46 -13.54 6.67 0.55
C GLY A 46 -13.01 5.25 0.35
N HIS A 47 -13.90 4.29 0.63
CA HIS A 47 -13.59 2.86 0.56
C HIS A 47 -13.44 2.41 -0.90
N ASN A 48 -12.44 1.57 -1.18
CA ASN A 48 -12.15 1.03 -2.51
C ASN A 48 -11.63 2.05 -3.55
N SER A 49 -11.41 3.31 -3.15
CA SER A 49 -10.79 4.36 -3.96
C SER A 49 -9.36 3.99 -4.40
N PHE A 50 -8.84 4.69 -5.41
CA PHE A 50 -7.48 4.47 -5.90
C PHE A 50 -6.46 4.66 -4.77
N ALA A 51 -6.58 5.75 -4.00
CA ALA A 51 -5.71 6.02 -2.86
C ALA A 51 -5.78 4.92 -1.80
N SER A 52 -6.99 4.44 -1.46
CA SER A 52 -7.17 3.35 -0.49
C SER A 52 -6.48 2.05 -0.95
N LYS A 53 -6.59 1.70 -2.24
CA LYS A 53 -5.92 0.51 -2.79
C LYS A 53 -4.40 0.60 -2.72
N ILE A 54 -3.84 1.77 -3.06
CA ILE A 54 -2.40 2.00 -2.99
C ILE A 54 -1.92 1.96 -1.54
N MET A 55 -2.65 2.62 -0.62
CA MET A 55 -2.36 2.60 0.81
C MET A 55 -2.38 1.18 1.38
N ASN A 56 -3.41 0.40 1.10
CA ASN A 56 -3.50 -0.99 1.55
C ASN A 56 -2.32 -1.84 1.05
N LYS A 57 -1.91 -1.63 -0.21
CA LYS A 57 -0.74 -2.33 -0.76
C LYS A 57 0.55 -1.87 -0.08
N GLY A 58 0.71 -0.58 0.17
CA GLY A 58 1.84 -0.01 0.91
C GLY A 58 1.93 -0.57 2.33
N ASN A 59 0.82 -0.59 3.06
CA ASN A 59 0.74 -1.18 4.40
C ASN A 59 1.05 -2.67 4.39
N SER A 60 0.55 -3.43 3.40
CA SER A 60 0.89 -4.84 3.25
C SER A 60 2.40 -5.05 3.03
N ILE A 61 3.05 -4.18 2.26
CA ILE A 61 4.51 -4.22 2.06
C ILE A 61 5.25 -3.85 3.35
N ALA A 62 4.82 -2.79 4.03
CA ALA A 62 5.42 -2.37 5.30
C ALA A 62 5.29 -3.47 6.37
N ASN A 63 4.12 -4.07 6.49
CA ASN A 63 3.87 -5.19 7.39
C ASN A 63 4.74 -6.38 7.02
N ALA A 64 4.82 -6.76 5.74
CA ALA A 64 5.68 -7.85 5.25
C ALA A 64 7.16 -7.61 5.55
N ALA A 65 7.63 -6.37 5.38
CA ALA A 65 9.00 -5.99 5.74
C ALA A 65 9.23 -6.06 7.26
N GLY A 66 8.22 -5.70 8.07
CA GLY A 66 8.26 -5.81 9.53
C GLY A 66 8.21 -7.26 10.04
N VAL A 67 7.41 -8.14 9.43
CA VAL A 67 7.32 -9.57 9.78
C VAL A 67 8.52 -10.40 9.31
N GLY A 68 9.45 -9.83 8.53
CA GLY A 68 10.78 -10.42 8.34
C GLY A 68 11.55 -10.61 9.66
N SER A 69 11.09 -10.01 10.74
CA SER A 69 11.66 -10.13 12.09
C SER A 69 11.34 -11.45 12.79
N SER A 70 10.94 -12.56 12.15
CA SER A 70 10.95 -13.85 12.86
C SER A 70 12.37 -14.33 13.10
N TYR A 71 13.29 -14.05 12.17
CA TYR A 71 14.71 -14.41 12.26
C TYR A 71 15.60 -13.17 12.12
N THR A 72 16.67 -13.11 12.90
CA THR A 72 17.72 -12.11 12.77
C THR A 72 18.58 -12.41 11.53
N LYS A 73 19.40 -11.45 11.11
CA LYS A 73 20.41 -11.63 10.05
C LYS A 73 21.40 -12.78 10.30
N ASN A 74 21.44 -13.32 11.53
CA ASN A 74 22.28 -14.44 11.93
C ASN A 74 21.49 -15.77 12.00
N GLY A 75 20.25 -15.83 11.51
CA GLY A 75 19.43 -17.04 11.49
C GLY A 75 18.80 -17.44 12.83
N THR A 76 18.90 -16.61 13.86
CA THR A 76 18.28 -16.85 15.18
C THR A 76 16.92 -16.19 15.30
N TYR A 77 16.02 -16.69 16.15
CA TYR A 77 14.72 -16.04 16.38
C TYR A 77 14.88 -14.61 16.91
N SER A 78 13.99 -13.70 16.52
CA SER A 78 13.99 -12.35 17.07
C SER A 78 13.60 -12.32 18.54
N LYS A 79 14.01 -11.26 19.25
CA LYS A 79 13.75 -11.10 20.69
C LYS A 79 12.28 -11.32 21.06
N ALA A 80 11.33 -10.80 20.28
CA ALA A 80 9.90 -10.95 20.55
C ALA A 80 9.43 -12.41 20.43
N VAL A 81 9.93 -13.14 19.42
CA VAL A 81 9.62 -14.56 19.22
C VAL A 81 10.33 -15.43 20.26
N SER A 82 11.58 -15.14 20.60
CA SER A 82 12.35 -15.84 21.64
C SER A 82 11.72 -15.67 23.02
N GLN A 83 11.21 -14.48 23.35
CA GLN A 83 10.50 -14.25 24.61
C GLN A 83 9.18 -15.02 24.70
N LEU A 84 8.44 -15.12 23.60
CA LEU A 84 7.20 -15.91 23.53
C LEU A 84 7.46 -17.43 23.57
N ALA A 85 8.55 -17.89 22.95
CA ALA A 85 8.96 -19.29 23.04
C ALA A 85 9.38 -19.63 24.48
N ASN A 86 10.20 -18.80 25.11
CA ASN A 86 10.67 -19.02 26.48
C ASN A 86 9.55 -18.92 27.53
N SER A 87 8.51 -18.10 27.31
CA SER A 87 7.37 -18.03 28.23
C SER A 87 6.40 -19.21 28.12
N LYS A 88 6.52 -20.04 27.08
CA LYS A 88 5.78 -21.31 26.94
C LYS A 88 6.50 -22.48 27.63
N PHE A 89 7.78 -22.33 27.94
CA PHE A 89 8.56 -23.27 28.75
C PHE A 89 8.58 -22.76 30.21
N ASP A 90 7.43 -22.75 30.86
CA ASP A 90 7.40 -22.70 32.32
C ASP A 90 7.93 -24.06 32.81
N VAL A 91 9.23 -24.12 33.14
CA VAL A 91 9.84 -25.30 33.72
C VAL A 91 9.24 -25.42 35.12
N LYS A 92 8.27 -26.32 35.23
CA LYS A 92 7.70 -26.73 36.50
C LYS A 92 8.80 -27.46 37.29
N GLU A 93 9.50 -26.74 38.16
CA GLU A 93 10.27 -27.35 39.25
C GLU A 93 9.34 -27.85 40.37
#